data_AF-A0A1Q9THR6-F1
#
_entry.id   AF-A0A1Q9THR6-F1
#
_cell.length_a   1.000
_cell.length_b   1.000
_cell.length_c   1.000
_cell.angle_alpha   90.00
_cell.angle_beta   90.00
_cell.angle_gamma   90.00
#
_symmetry.space_group_name_H-M   'P 1'
#
loop_
_entity.id
_entity.type
_entity.pdbx_description
1 polymer ?
#
loop_
_entity_poly.entity_id
_entity_poly.type
_entity_poly.pdbx_seq_one_letter_code
_entity_poly.pdbx_strand_id
1 'polypeptide(L)'
;MLQTFPVQDLRRISARLHDEFSGLSHRCVERCVSDTWNCVEHLGIAVTPHLVERVAREHLEAMVNSVPPSEIGAVRGHRGPGHGAVPRPR
;
A
#
# COMPACT_ATOMS: atom_id res chain seq x y z
N MET A 1 -25.26 -1.45 -12.86
CA MET A 1 -25.09 -2.92 -12.92
C MET A 1 -24.03 -3.27 -11.89
N LEU A 2 -24.34 -4.12 -10.90
CA LEU A 2 -23.34 -4.65 -9.99
C LEU A 2 -22.50 -5.65 -10.77
N GLN A 3 -21.34 -5.22 -11.28
CA GLN A 3 -20.37 -6.10 -11.91
C GLN A 3 -19.73 -6.95 -10.81
N THR A 4 -20.41 -8.06 -10.47
CA THR A 4 -19.88 -9.07 -9.54
C THR A 4 -18.73 -9.77 -10.23
N PHE A 5 -17.55 -9.20 -10.06
CA PHE A 5 -16.31 -9.78 -10.52
C PHE A 5 -16.12 -11.13 -9.83
N PRO A 6 -15.77 -12.21 -10.56
CA PRO A 6 -15.68 -13.51 -9.93
C PRO A 6 -14.51 -13.49 -8.95
N VAL A 7 -14.81 -13.74 -7.66
CA VAL A 7 -13.82 -13.87 -6.57
C VAL A 7 -12.65 -14.79 -6.95
N GLN A 8 -12.90 -15.74 -7.86
CA GLN A 8 -11.89 -16.64 -8.43
C GLN A 8 -10.78 -15.91 -9.18
N ASP A 9 -11.09 -14.87 -9.96
CA ASP A 9 -10.09 -14.09 -10.70
C ASP A 9 -9.19 -13.31 -9.75
N LEU A 10 -9.76 -12.67 -8.73
CA LEU A 10 -8.98 -11.95 -7.71
C LEU A 10 -8.02 -12.91 -6.99
N ARG A 11 -8.48 -14.09 -6.58
CA ARG A 11 -7.60 -15.10 -5.94
C ARG A 11 -6.48 -15.55 -6.86
N ARG A 12 -6.76 -15.75 -8.15
CA ARG A 12 -5.74 -16.16 -9.13
C ARG A 12 -4.71 -15.05 -9.38
N ILE A 13 -5.16 -13.79 -9.47
CA ILE A 13 -4.29 -12.62 -9.59
C ILE A 13 -3.43 -12.49 -8.34
N SER A 14 -4.02 -12.55 -7.14
CA SER A 14 -3.28 -12.45 -5.88
C SER A 14 -2.21 -13.54 -5.75
N ALA A 15 -2.51 -14.78 -6.11
CA ALA A 15 -1.53 -15.87 -6.09
C ALA A 15 -0.35 -15.62 -7.05
N ARG A 16 -0.63 -15.16 -8.27
CA ARG A 16 0.42 -14.85 -9.27
C ARG A 16 1.29 -13.68 -8.83
N LEU A 17 0.68 -12.60 -8.31
CA LEU A 17 1.43 -11.45 -7.82
C LEU A 17 2.21 -11.79 -6.55
N HIS A 18 1.72 -12.67 -5.69
CA HIS A 18 2.48 -13.08 -4.51
C HIS A 18 3.73 -13.88 -4.87
N ASP A 19 3.68 -14.70 -5.92
CA ASP A 19 4.88 -15.38 -6.46
C ASP A 19 5.92 -14.34 -6.94
N GLU A 20 5.47 -13.36 -7.74
CA GLU A 20 6.30 -12.27 -8.27
C GLU A 20 6.88 -11.37 -7.16
N PHE A 21 6.09 -11.07 -6.13
CA PHE A 21 6.45 -10.20 -5.01
C PHE A 21 6.60 -10.98 -3.69
N SER A 22 7.32 -12.10 -3.72
CA SER A 22 7.47 -13.01 -2.55
C SER A 22 8.11 -12.37 -1.30
N GLY A 23 8.74 -11.20 -1.44
CA GLY A 23 9.22 -10.39 -0.31
C GLY A 23 8.11 -9.67 0.48
N LEU A 24 6.90 -9.57 -0.08
CA LEU A 24 5.73 -9.00 0.57
C LEU A 24 4.85 -10.11 1.17
N SER A 25 4.15 -9.80 2.25
CA SER A 25 3.18 -10.76 2.81
C SER A 25 2.00 -11.02 1.87
N HIS A 26 1.52 -12.27 1.82
CA HIS A 26 0.33 -12.65 1.04
C HIS A 26 -0.88 -11.74 1.27
N ARG A 27 -1.14 -11.40 2.54
CA ARG A 27 -2.24 -10.50 2.92
C ARG A 27 -2.09 -9.09 2.32
N CYS A 28 -0.86 -8.59 2.21
CA CYS A 28 -0.59 -7.28 1.61
C CYS A 28 -0.94 -7.30 0.11
N VAL A 29 -0.54 -8.36 -0.59
CA VAL A 29 -0.86 -8.55 -2.01
C VAL A 29 -2.37 -8.70 -2.23
N GLU A 30 -3.06 -9.54 -1.44
CA GLU A 30 -4.52 -9.70 -1.53
C GLU A 30 -5.28 -8.39 -1.31
N ARG A 31 -4.84 -7.61 -0.31
CA ARG A 31 -5.43 -6.30 -0.03
C ARG A 31 -5.17 -5.33 -1.18
N CYS A 32 -3.96 -5.27 -1.72
CA CYS A 32 -3.63 -4.40 -2.86
C CYS A 32 -4.50 -4.70 -4.08
N VAL A 33 -4.72 -5.98 -4.39
CA VAL A 33 -5.57 -6.42 -5.51
C VAL A 33 -7.03 -6.02 -5.26
N SER A 34 -7.52 -6.21 -4.04
CA SER A 34 -8.89 -5.85 -3.65
C SER A 34 -9.11 -4.34 -3.65
N ASP A 35 -8.17 -3.57 -3.15
CA ASP A 35 -8.21 -2.10 -3.13
C ASP A 35 -8.18 -1.55 -4.56
N THR A 36 -7.34 -2.12 -5.43
CA THR A 36 -7.29 -1.79 -6.87
C THR A 36 -8.64 -2.02 -7.55
N TRP A 37 -9.27 -3.17 -7.31
CA TRP A 37 -10.60 -3.47 -7.84
C TRP A 37 -11.64 -2.43 -7.41
N ASN A 38 -11.70 -2.13 -6.11
CA ASN A 38 -12.61 -1.12 -5.55
C ASN A 38 -12.36 0.26 -6.16
N CYS A 39 -11.09 0.66 -6.32
CA CYS A 39 -10.74 1.95 -6.91
C CYS A 39 -11.18 2.05 -8.38
N VAL A 40 -10.93 1.02 -9.19
CA VAL A 40 -11.33 1.02 -10.61
C VAL A 40 -12.85 1.04 -10.75
N GLU A 41 -13.57 0.26 -9.93
CA GLU A 41 -15.04 0.28 -9.89
C GLU A 41 -15.55 1.67 -9.51
N HIS A 42 -14.98 2.28 -8.47
CA HIS A 42 -15.37 3.61 -8.00
C HIS A 42 -15.18 4.71 -9.06
N LEU A 43 -14.18 4.55 -9.93
CA LEU A 43 -13.93 5.45 -11.06
C LEU A 43 -14.92 5.26 -12.22
N GLY A 44 -15.83 4.28 -12.15
CA GLY A 44 -16.77 3.95 -13.23
C GLY A 44 -16.09 3.33 -14.45
N ILE A 45 -14.87 2.82 -14.29
CA ILE A 45 -14.12 2.16 -15.35
C ILE A 45 -14.57 0.70 -15.42
N ALA A 46 -14.75 0.17 -16.63
CA ALA A 46 -15.04 -1.25 -16.83
C ALA A 46 -13.91 -2.11 -16.24
N VAL A 47 -14.20 -2.79 -15.13
CA VAL A 47 -13.21 -3.57 -14.41
C VAL A 47 -12.93 -4.86 -15.17
N THR A 48 -11.66 -5.14 -15.46
CA THR A 48 -11.21 -6.38 -16.10
C THR A 48 -10.05 -7.00 -15.33
N PRO A 49 -9.83 -8.34 -15.42
CA PRO A 49 -8.79 -9.00 -14.63
C PRO A 49 -7.40 -8.47 -14.98
N HIS A 50 -7.19 -8.22 -16.27
CA HIS A 50 -5.95 -7.68 -16.79
C HIS A 50 -5.67 -6.26 -16.29
N LEU A 51 -6.69 -5.40 -16.20
CA LEU A 51 -6.55 -4.05 -15.67
C LEU A 51 -6.19 -4.07 -14.18
N VAL A 52 -6.91 -4.86 -13.39
CA VAL A 52 -6.65 -5.00 -11.95
C VAL A 52 -5.25 -5.55 -11.71
N GLU A 53 -4.84 -6.58 -12.44
CA GLU A 53 -3.50 -7.16 -12.32
C GLU A 53 -2.39 -6.14 -12.66
N ARG A 54 -2.54 -5.39 -13.76
CA ARG A 54 -1.54 -4.38 -14.13
C ARG A 54 -1.42 -3.29 -13.08
N VAL A 55 -2.53 -2.68 -12.68
CA VAL A 55 -2.50 -1.58 -11.70
C VAL A 55 -1.99 -2.07 -10.34
N ALA A 56 -2.39 -3.27 -9.90
CA ALA A 56 -1.88 -3.84 -8.66
C ALA A 56 -0.37 -4.13 -8.73
N ARG A 57 0.14 -4.67 -9.85
CA ARG A 57 1.58 -4.89 -10.05
C ARG A 57 2.36 -3.59 -9.92
N GLU A 58 1.95 -2.54 -10.64
CA GLU A 58 2.60 -1.23 -10.57
C GLU A 58 2.59 -0.66 -9.15
N HIS A 59 1.50 -0.84 -8.41
CA HIS A 59 1.40 -0.40 -7.02
C HIS A 59 2.36 -1.17 -6.08
N LEU A 60 2.46 -2.49 -6.25
CA LEU A 60 3.38 -3.32 -5.48
C LEU A 60 4.84 -2.99 -5.82
N GLU A 61 5.16 -2.77 -7.09
CA GLU A 61 6.49 -2.33 -7.51
C GLU A 61 6.85 -0.97 -6.92
N ALA A 62 5.92 0.00 -6.94
CA ALA A 62 6.12 1.28 -6.28
C ALA A 62 6.34 1.12 -4.77
N MET A 63 5.59 0.22 -4.11
CA MET A 63 5.74 -0.06 -2.69
C MET A 63 7.12 -0.60 -2.34
N VAL A 64 7.63 -1.58 -3.10
CA VAL A 64 8.97 -2.17 -2.92
C VAL A 64 10.08 -1.14 -3.14
N ASN A 65 9.93 -0.27 -4.13
CA ASN A 65 10.94 0.72 -4.48
C ASN A 65 10.86 2.01 -3.64
N SER A 66 9.79 2.20 -2.87
CA SER A 66 9.60 3.39 -2.03
C SER A 66 10.18 3.21 -0.63
N VAL A 67 10.81 4.26 -0.10
CA VAL A 67 11.14 4.34 1.33
C VAL A 67 9.96 5.00 2.05
N PRO A 68 9.31 4.34 3.02
CA PRO A 68 8.20 4.95 3.74
C PRO A 68 8.66 6.21 4.50
N PRO A 69 7.86 7.30 4.53
CA PRO A 69 8.24 8.56 5.18
C PRO A 69 8.63 8.42 6.65
N SER A 70 8.05 7.43 7.33
CA SER A 70 8.36 7.11 8.74
C SER A 70 9.80 6.68 8.97
N GLU A 71 10.46 6.09 7.98
CA GLU A 71 11.88 5.71 8.06
C GLU A 71 12.81 6.91 7.83
N ILE A 72 12.35 7.90 7.06
CA ILE A 72 13.11 9.13 6.75
C ILE A 72 13.24 10.04 7.99
N GLY A 73 12.26 10.00 8.90
CA GLY A 73 12.24 10.78 10.14
C GLY A 73 12.95 10.14 11.36
N ALA A 74 13.16 8.82 11.35
CA ALA A 74 13.72 8.09 12.49
C ALA A 74 15.22 8.32 12.71
N VAL A 75 15.94 8.88 11.73
CA VAL A 75 17.41 9.02 11.80
C VAL A 75 17.87 10.29 12.54
N ARG A 76 17.01 11.26 12.89
CA ARG A 76 17.49 12.54 13.50
C ARG A 76 16.55 13.19 14.54
N GLY A 77 15.86 12.39 15.35
CA GLY A 77 14.72 12.90 16.13
C GLY A 77 14.79 12.98 17.65
N HIS A 78 15.80 12.46 18.38
CA HIS A 78 15.76 12.54 19.87
C HIS A 78 17.14 12.70 20.53
N ARG A 79 17.78 13.85 20.36
CA ARG A 79 18.67 14.40 21.39
C ARG A 79 18.81 15.92 21.28
N GLY A 80 17.71 16.63 21.48
CA GLY A 80 17.76 18.04 21.87
C GLY A 80 17.64 18.12 23.40
N PRO A 81 18.67 18.55 24.15
CA PRO A 81 18.48 18.86 25.56
C PRO A 81 17.63 20.14 25.65
N GLY A 82 16.39 20.00 26.12
CA GLY A 82 15.51 21.12 26.41
C GLY A 82 16.13 22.00 27.49
N HIS A 83 16.82 23.06 27.10
CA HIS A 83 17.18 24.18 27.96
C HIS A 83 15.96 25.11 28.06
N GLY A 84 15.00 24.71 28.90
CA GLY A 84 13.86 25.51 29.32
C GLY A 84 13.93 25.82 30.81
N ALA A 85 15.05 26.38 31.28
CA ALA A 85 15.13 26.90 32.63
C ALA A 85 14.44 28.27 32.68
N VAL A 86 13.18 28.30 33.10
CA VAL A 86 12.49 29.54 33.45
C VAL A 86 12.88 29.90 34.89
N PRO A 87 13.58 31.01 35.17
CA PRO A 87 13.81 31.43 36.55
C PRO A 87 12.52 32.00 37.15
N ARG A 88 12.16 31.54 38.35
CA ARG A 88 10.99 32.05 39.10
C ARG A 88 11.33 33.42 39.69
N PRO A 89 10.44 34.44 39.59
CA PRO A 89 10.62 35.70 40.29
C PRO A 89 10.35 35.52 41.80
N ARG A 90 11.05 36.33 42.61
CA ARG A 90 10.96 36.37 44.08
C ARG A 90 9.71 37.06 44.59
#